data_AF-A0A352NC49-F1
#
_entry.id   AF-A0A352NC49-F1
#
_cell.length_a   1.000
_cell.length_b   1.000
_cell.length_c   1.000
_cell.angle_alpha   90.00
_cell.angle_beta   90.00
_cell.angle_gamma   90.00
#
_symmetry.space_group_name_H-M   'P 1'
#
loop_
_entity.id
_entity.type
_entity.pdbx_description
1 polymer ?
#
loop_
_entity_poly.entity_id
_entity_poly.type
_entity_poly.pdbx_seq_one_letter_code
_entity_poly.pdbx_strand_id
1 'polypeptide(L)' 'EEFCIELLKSKGVLLVPGNRFDLPGYARLGYCTNEATLREGLAALSQFLREYDK' A
#
# COMPACT_ATOMS: atom_id res chain seq x y z
N GLU A 1 -9.15 0.66 -6.28
CA GLU A 1 -9.66 0.78 -4.89
C GLU A 1 -9.51 -0.53 -4.15
N GLU A 2 -10.00 -1.64 -4.71
CA GLU A 2 -9.89 -3.01 -4.16
C GLU A 2 -8.48 -3.37 -3.65
N PHE A 3 -7.43 -3.14 -4.46
CA PHE A 3 -6.04 -3.35 -4.06
C PHE A 3 -5.69 -2.74 -2.69
N CYS A 4 -6.09 -1.49 -2.42
CA CYS A 4 -5.78 -0.81 -1.16
C CYS A 4 -6.57 -1.40 0.02
N ILE A 5 -7.79 -1.87 -0.22
CA ILE A 5 -8.64 -2.51 0.79
C ILE A 5 -8.08 -3.89 1.15
N GLU A 6 -7.66 -4.68 0.16
CA GLU A 6 -7.08 -6.00 0.35
C GLU A 6 -5.73 -5.93 1.07
N LEU A 7 -4.87 -5.00 0.66
CA LEU A 7 -3.59 -4.75 1.33
C LEU A 7 -3.79 -4.39 2.81
N LEU A 8 -4.77 -3.53 3.12
CA LEU A 8 -5.08 -3.15 4.50
C LEU A 8 -5.58 -4.35 5.31
N LYS A 9 -6.50 -5.15 4.76
CA LYS A 9 -7.07 -6.32 5.45
C LYS A 9 -6.06 -7.45 5.67
N SER A 10 -5.19 -7.70 4.70
CA SER A 10 -4.28 -8.86 4.71
C SER A 10 -2.94 -8.56 5.35
N LYS A 11 -2.40 -7.36 5.16
CA LYS A 11 -1.06 -6.97 5.63
C LYS A 11 -1.08 -5.84 6.67
N GLY A 12 -2.22 -5.22 6.93
CA GLY A 12 -2.32 -4.07 7.85
C GLY A 12 -1.72 -2.77 7.30
N VAL A 13 -1.39 -2.70 6.00
CA VAL A 13 -0.77 -1.53 5.38
C VAL A 13 -1.83 -0.65 4.75
N LEU A 14 -1.86 0.63 5.13
CA LEU A 14 -2.78 1.63 4.58
C LEU A 14 -2.13 2.38 3.42
N LEU A 15 -2.76 2.30 2.24
CA LEU A 15 -2.53 3.20 1.11
C LEU A 15 -3.83 3.93 0.78
N VAL A 16 -3.72 5.15 0.26
CA VAL A 16 -4.90 5.88 -0.23
C VAL A 16 -5.03 5.64 -1.74
N PRO A 17 -6.17 5.14 -2.23
CA PRO A 17 -6.34 4.90 -3.67
C PRO A 17 -6.37 6.22 -4.45
N GLY A 18 -5.76 6.22 -5.63
CA GLY A 18 -5.57 7.41 -6.47
C GLY A 18 -6.86 8.01 -7.04
N ASN A 19 -7.96 7.25 -7.07
CA ASN A 19 -9.28 7.77 -7.41
C ASN A 19 -9.78 8.86 -6.44
N ARG A 20 -9.16 9.01 -5.27
CA ARG A 20 -9.40 10.15 -4.34
C ARG A 20 -8.73 11.45 -4.78
N PHE A 21 -7.90 11.39 -5.82
CA PHE A 21 -7.11 12.49 -6.37
C PHE A 21 -7.25 12.58 -7.90
N ASP A 22 -8.32 12.02 -8.49
CA ASP A 22 -8.53 11.95 -9.94
C ASP A 22 -7.40 11.26 -10.73
N LEU A 23 -6.66 10.35 -10.07
CA LEU A 23 -5.54 9.59 -10.63
C LEU A 23 -5.83 8.06 -10.55
N PRO A 24 -6.71 7.51 -11.40
CA PRO A 24 -6.99 6.08 -11.42
C PRO A 24 -5.71 5.27 -11.77
N GLY A 25 -5.55 4.10 -11.15
CA GLY A 25 -4.36 3.25 -11.32
C GLY A 25 -3.18 3.59 -10.40
N TYR A 26 -3.26 4.68 -9.64
CA TYR A 26 -2.23 5.08 -8.68
C TYR A 26 -2.68 4.86 -7.23
N ALA A 27 -1.73 4.93 -6.30
CA ALA A 27 -1.98 4.96 -4.86
C ALA A 27 -0.98 5.92 -4.18
N ARG A 28 -1.41 6.54 -3.08
CA ARG A 28 -0.58 7.44 -2.28
C ARG A 28 -0.10 6.74 -1.01
N LEU A 29 1.20 6.77 -0.79
CA LEU A 29 1.87 6.31 0.42
C LEU A 29 2.19 7.50 1.34
N GLY A 30 1.77 7.44 2.59
CA GLY A 30 2.21 8.39 3.62
C GLY A 30 3.54 7.92 4.22
N TYR A 31 4.57 8.77 4.15
CA TYR A 31 5.92 8.43 4.63
C TYR A 31 6.32 9.19 5.92
N CYS A 32 5.53 10.16 6.36
CA CYS A 32 5.76 10.92 7.59
C CYS A 32 5.39 10.09 8.83
N THR A 33 6.14 9.03 9.08
CA THR A 33 6.04 8.14 10.25
C THR A 33 7.44 7.79 10.75
N ASN A 34 7.56 6.99 11.81
CA ASN A 34 8.84 6.46 12.26
C ASN A 34 9.48 5.59 11.15
N GLU A 35 10.79 5.72 10.95
CA GLU A 35 11.54 4.94 9.96
C GLU A 35 11.30 3.43 10.09
N ALA A 36 11.27 2.90 11.31
CA ALA A 36 11.03 1.47 11.54
C ALA A 36 9.66 1.04 11.00
N THR A 37 8.60 1.80 11.32
CA THR A 37 7.25 1.57 10.81
C THR A 37 7.18 1.68 9.29
N LEU A 38 7.89 2.65 8.70
CA LEU A 38 7.93 2.80 7.25
C LEU A 38 8.61 1.60 6.59
N ARG A 39 9.73 1.12 7.12
CA ARG A 39 10.45 -0.06 6.60
C ARG A 39 9.60 -1.31 6.68
N GLU A 40 8.94 -1.56 7.80
CA GLU A 40 8.03 -2.70 7.98
C GLU A 40 6.86 -2.65 7.00
N GLY A 41 6.21 -1.48 6.86
CA GLY A 41 5.12 -1.29 5.91
C GLY A 41 5.55 -1.49 4.46
N LEU A 42 6.73 -0.99 4.07
CA LEU A 42 7.29 -1.20 2.73
C LEU A 42 7.64 -2.67 2.46
N ALA A 43 8.16 -3.39 3.46
CA ALA A 43 8.43 -4.83 3.33
C ALA A 43 7.13 -5.63 3.13
N ALA A 44 6.10 -5.34 3.92
CA ALA A 44 4.78 -5.96 3.78
C ALA A 44 4.11 -5.64 2.43
N LEU A 45 4.24 -4.40 1.95
CA LEU A 45 3.79 -4.00 0.61
C LEU A 45 4.55 -4.77 -0.49
N SER A 46 5.87 -4.89 -0.38
CA SER A 46 6.70 -5.65 -1.32
C SER A 46 6.28 -7.12 -1.37
N GLN A 47 6.03 -7.75 -0.22
CA GLN A 47 5.53 -9.12 -0.16
C GLN A 47 4.17 -9.26 -0.86
N PHE A 48 3.23 -8.34 -0.63
CA PHE A 48 1.92 -8.36 -1.27
C PHE A 48 2.01 -8.22 -2.79
N LEU A 49 2.87 -7.31 -3.29
CA LEU A 49 3.06 -7.12 -4.73
C LEU A 49 3.59 -8.38 -5.42
N ARG A 50 4.47 -9.13 -4.75
CA ARG A 50 5.03 -10.38 -5.31
C ARG A 50 4.01 -11.50 -5.46
N GLU A 51 2.83 -11.40 -4.85
CA GLU A 51 1.72 -12.35 -5.08
C GLU A 51 1.20 -12.29 -6.53
N TYR A 52 1.57 -11.24 -7.28
CA TYR A 52 1.20 -11.02 -8.68
C TYR A 52 2.35 -11.28 -9.68
N ASP A 53 3.53 -11.74 -9.25
CA ASP A 53 4.74 -11.98 -10.08
C ASP A 53 4.61 -13.17 -11.08
N LYS A 54 3.41 -13.53 -11.52
CA LYS A 54 3.18 -14.66 -12.44
C LYS A 54 3.87 -14.50 -13.80
#